data_AF-A0A9E4C884-F1
#
_entry.id   AF-A0A9E4C884-F1
#
_cell.length_a   1.000
_cell.length_b   1.000
_cell.length_c   1.000
_cell.angle_alpha   90.00
_cell.angle_beta   90.00
_cell.angle_gamma   90.00
#
_symmetry.space_group_name_H-M   'P 1'
#
loop_
_entity.id
_entity.type
_entity.pdbx_description
1 polymer ?
#
loop_
_entity_poly.entity_id
_entity_poly.type
_entity_poly.pdbx_seq_one_letter_code
_entity_poly.pdbx_strand_id
1 'polypeptide(L)' 'MLNIKPPDAVIRIIQTLEASGHRALLAGGCVRDALLGFEPKDWDIATDAAPEAVQSLFEKTVAVGAQFGVVLVRMGDREF' A
#
# COMPACT_ATOMS: atom_id res chain seq x y z
N MET A 1 -15.55 -7.40 -15.16
CA MET A 1 -14.18 -7.19 -14.64
C MET A 1 -14.22 -6.00 -13.70
N LEU A 2 -13.65 -6.12 -12.51
CA LEU A 2 -13.56 -5.02 -11.56
C LEU A 2 -12.59 -3.97 -12.12
N ASN A 3 -13.08 -2.77 -12.40
CA ASN A 3 -12.28 -1.69 -13.00
C ASN A 3 -11.72 -0.79 -11.88
N ILE A 4 -10.90 -1.37 -11.00
CA ILE A 4 -10.20 -0.62 -9.95
C ILE A 4 -8.96 0.01 -10.58
N LYS A 5 -8.80 1.33 -10.43
CA LYS A 5 -7.64 2.08 -10.96
C LYS A 5 -6.89 2.78 -9.81
N PRO A 6 -5.91 2.11 -9.19
CA PRO A 6 -5.07 2.72 -8.18
C PRO A 6 -4.15 3.79 -8.78
N PRO A 7 -3.73 4.80 -8.01
CA PRO A 7 -2.65 5.70 -8.40
C PRO A 7 -1.36 4.94 -8.73
N ASP A 8 -0.55 5.47 -9.66
CA ASP A 8 0.74 4.85 -10.03
C ASP A 8 1.68 4.64 -8.84
N ALA A 9 1.57 5.46 -7.80
CA ALA A 9 2.32 5.29 -6.55
C ALA A 9 1.96 3.97 -5.84
N VAL A 10 0.68 3.63 -5.76
CA VAL A 10 0.19 2.37 -5.15
C VAL A 10 0.65 1.18 -5.97
N ILE A 11 0.56 1.27 -7.31
CA ILE A 11 1.05 0.22 -8.21
C ILE A 11 2.55 0.00 -8.01
N ARG A 12 3.34 1.08 -7.90
CA ARG A 12 4.78 0.99 -7.63
C ARG A 12 5.09 0.34 -6.30
N ILE A 13 4.37 0.67 -5.22
CA ILE A 13 4.57 0.03 -3.91
C ILE A 13 4.30 -1.47 -3.99
N ILE A 14 3.19 -1.88 -4.60
CA ILE A 14 2.84 -3.29 -4.81
C ILE A 14 3.94 -4.00 -5.61
N GLN A 15 4.37 -3.41 -6.73
CA GLN A 15 5.43 -3.99 -7.57
C GLN A 15 6.76 -4.13 -6.85
N THR A 16 7.15 -3.15 -6.01
CA THR A 16 8.38 -3.23 -5.20
C THR A 16 8.30 -4.37 -4.18
N LEU A 17 7.16 -4.54 -3.51
CA LEU A 17 6.95 -5.62 -2.56
C LEU A 17 6.97 -6.99 -3.26
N GLU A 18 6.25 -7.13 -4.37
CA GLU A 18 6.21 -8.36 -5.17
C GLU A 18 7.58 -8.73 -5.75
N ALA A 19 8.32 -7.75 -6.28
CA ALA A 19 9.68 -7.95 -6.77
C ALA A 19 10.66 -8.38 -5.68
N SER A 20 10.35 -8.08 -4.41
CA SER A 20 11.12 -8.48 -3.23
C SER A 20 10.68 -9.83 -2.66
N GLY A 21 9.74 -10.52 -3.32
CA GLY A 21 9.25 -11.84 -2.91
C GLY A 21 8.11 -11.83 -1.89
N HIS A 22 7.50 -10.66 -1.64
CA HIS A 22 6.37 -10.51 -0.74
C HIS A 22 5.04 -10.48 -1.49
N ARG A 23 3.96 -10.92 -0.86
CA ARG A 23 2.61 -10.66 -1.37
C ARG A 23 2.20 -9.25 -1.03
N ALA A 24 1.53 -8.57 -1.96
CA ALA A 24 0.96 -7.25 -1.72
C ALA A 24 -0.43 -7.17 -2.37
N LEU A 25 -1.42 -6.74 -1.58
CA LEU A 25 -2.82 -6.70 -1.99
C LEU A 25 -3.42 -5.36 -1.58
N LEU A 26 -4.31 -4.83 -2.43
CA LEU A 26 -5.19 -3.74 -2.01
C LEU A 26 -6.11 -4.24 -0.89
N ALA A 27 -6.27 -3.44 0.15
CA ALA A 27 -7.08 -3.78 1.30
C ALA A 27 -7.93 -2.60 1.77
N GLY A 28 -8.85 -2.86 2.69
CA GLY A 28 -9.59 -1.81 3.38
C GLY A 28 -10.66 -1.11 2.54
N GLY A 29 -10.88 0.17 2.86
CA GLY A 29 -11.95 0.99 2.30
C GLY A 29 -11.82 1.17 0.79
N CYS A 30 -10.59 1.27 0.28
CA CYS A 30 -10.34 1.50 -1.15
C CYS A 30 -10.92 0.40 -2.04
N VAL A 31 -10.85 -0.85 -1.59
CA VAL A 31 -11.44 -1.99 -2.32
C VAL A 31 -12.95 -1.89 -2.29
N ARG A 32 -13.56 -1.71 -1.11
CA ARG A 32 -15.02 -1.55 -0.97
C ARG A 32 -15.54 -0.43 -1.86
N ASP A 33 -14.92 0.75 -1.79
CA ASP A 33 -15.38 1.94 -2.49
C ASP A 33 -15.28 1.75 -4.01
N ALA A 34 -14.16 1.22 -4.49
CA ALA A 34 -13.99 0.92 -5.92
C ALA A 34 -14.97 -0.15 -6.43
N LEU A 35 -15.28 -1.18 -5.61
CA LEU A 35 -16.29 -2.20 -5.94
C LEU A 35 -17.71 -1.62 -6.04
N LEU A 36 -18.02 -0.61 -5.22
CA LEU A 36 -19.29 0.10 -5.23
C LEU A 36 -19.36 1.22 -6.27
N GLY A 37 -18.27 1.47 -7.02
CA GLY A 37 -18.18 2.55 -8.01
C GLY A 37 -17.95 3.94 -7.41
N PHE A 38 -17.56 4.02 -6.15
CA PHE A 38 -17.11 5.26 -5.51
C PHE A 38 -15.61 5.47 -5.68
N GLU A 39 -15.18 6.74 -5.62
CA GLU A 39 -13.76 7.08 -5.61
C GLU A 39 -13.17 6.81 -4.21
N PRO A 40 -12.12 5.96 -4.09
CA PRO A 40 -11.42 5.74 -2.82
C PRO A 40 -10.81 7.02 -2.24
N LYS A 41 -10.93 7.21 -0.92
CA LYS A 41 -10.34 8.36 -0.21
C LYS A 41 -8.88 8.15 0.16
N ASP A 42 -8.55 6.90 0.45
CA ASP A 42 -7.24 6.38 0.82
C ASP A 42 -6.97 5.09 0.01
N TRP A 43 -5.74 4.58 0.12
CA TRP A 43 -5.31 3.36 -0.57
C TRP A 43 -4.41 2.56 0.37
N ASP A 44 -4.98 1.54 1.01
CA ASP A 44 -4.24 0.65 1.91
C ASP A 44 -3.70 -0.57 1.16
N ILE A 45 -2.48 -0.98 1.54
CA ILE A 45 -1.82 -2.16 1.00
C ILE A 45 -1.53 -3.13 2.15
N ALA A 46 -2.09 -4.34 2.05
CA ALA A 46 -1.75 -5.43 2.95
C ALA A 46 -0.61 -6.26 2.34
N THR A 47 0.41 -6.58 3.15
CA THR A 47 1.56 -7.38 2.73
C THR A 47 1.99 -8.38 3.81
N ASP A 48 2.67 -9.45 3.41
CA ASP A 48 3.36 -10.35 4.34
C ASP A 48 4.80 -9.93 4.65
N ALA A 49 5.24 -8.77 4.14
CA ALA A 49 6.49 -8.13 4.55
C ALA A 49 6.39 -7.63 6.01
N ALA A 50 7.41 -7.92 6.81
CA ALA A 50 7.55 -7.33 8.14
C ALA A 50 7.80 -5.80 8.04
N PRO A 51 7.44 -5.01 9.06
CA PRO A 51 7.67 -3.56 9.06
C PRO A 51 9.11 -3.15 8.75
N GLU A 52 10.09 -3.93 9.19
CA GLU A 52 11.51 -3.68 8.94
C GLU A 52 11.87 -3.90 7.47
N ALA A 53 11.27 -4.92 6.83
CA ALA A 53 11.43 -5.16 5.40
C ALA A 53 10.86 -3.99 4.60
N VAL A 54 9.64 -3.54 4.93
CA VAL A 54 9.03 -2.35 4.29
C VAL A 54 9.93 -1.12 4.43
N GLN A 55 10.42 -0.84 5.65
CA GLN A 55 11.33 0.29 5.89
C GLN A 55 12.66 0.18 5.12
N SER A 56 13.14 -1.03 4.82
CA SER A 56 14.35 -1.22 4.01
C SER A 56 14.12 -1.08 2.50
N LEU A 57 12.88 -1.30 2.04
CA LEU A 57 12.53 -1.27 0.61
C LEU A 57 12.18 0.14 0.11
N PHE A 58 11.82 1.06 1.00
CA PHE A 58 11.37 2.39 0.65
C PHE A 58 12.19 3.47 1.36
N GLU A 59 12.60 4.51 0.61
CA GLU A 59 13.50 5.57 1.12
C GLU A 59 12.87 6.39 2.27
N LYS A 60 11.55 6.60 2.22
CA LYS A 60 10.82 7.44 3.18
C LYS A 60 9.63 6.69 3.74
N THR A 61 9.76 6.28 5.00
CA THR A 61 8.71 5.58 5.74
C THR A 61 8.48 6.18 7.11
N VAL A 62 7.25 6.09 7.61
CA VAL A 62 6.89 6.46 8.99
C VAL A 62 6.28 5.25 9.70
N ALA A 63 6.93 4.79 10.76
CA ALA A 63 6.45 3.71 11.61
C ALA A 63 5.38 4.23 12.60
N VAL A 64 4.18 4.52 12.09
CA VAL A 64 3.06 5.04 12.92
C VAL A 64 2.51 4.00 13.89
N GLY A 65 2.71 2.71 13.60
CA GLY A 65 2.24 1.61 14.41
C GLY A 65 2.97 0.31 14.09
N ALA A 66 4.30 0.34 14.00
CA ALA A 66 5.08 -0.85 13.63
C ALA A 66 4.84 -2.05 14.55
N GLN A 67 4.59 -1.82 15.85
CA GLN A 67 4.18 -2.88 16.80
C GLN A 67 2.86 -3.58 16.42
N PHE A 68 2.03 -2.93 15.60
CA PHE A 68 0.77 -3.43 15.04
C PHE A 68 0.88 -3.76 13.55
N GLY A 69 2.08 -3.70 12.96
CA GLY A 69 2.31 -3.98 11.54
C GLY A 69 1.99 -2.82 10.59
N VAL A 70 1.86 -1.58 11.08
CA VAL A 70 1.48 -0.41 10.25
C VAL A 70 2.68 0.48 9.96
N VAL A 71 2.96 0.69 8.68
CA VAL A 71 4.01 1.58 8.15
C VAL A 71 3.41 2.44 7.05
N LEU A 72 3.60 3.75 7.12
CA LEU A 72 3.29 4.66 6.01
C LEU A 72 4.50 4.74 5.08
N VAL A 73 4.25 4.62 3.77
CA VAL A 73 5.25 4.78 2.71
C VAL A 73 5.00 6.10 1.98
N ARG A 74 6.01 6.97 1.94
CA ARG A 74 5.90 8.26 1.25
C ARG A 74 6.36 8.15 -0.20
N MET A 75 5.44 8.41 -1.14
CA MET A 75 5.69 8.45 -2.57
C MET A 75 5.43 9.88 -3.08
N GLY A 76 6.50 10.65 -3.29
CA GLY A 76 6.40 12.09 -3.56
C GLY A 76 5.86 12.84 -2.34
N ASP A 77 4.78 13.60 -2.53
CA ASP A 77 4.12 14.38 -1.47
C ASP A 77 2.95 13.65 -0.79
N ARG A 78 2.75 12.36 -1.12
CA ARG A 78 1.64 11.55 -0.60
C ARG A 78 2.16 10.39 0.24
N GLU A 79 1.35 9.98 1.20
CA GLU A 79 1.55 8.82 2.05
C GLU A 79 0.49 7.76 1.73
N PHE A 80 0.92 6.50 1.80
CA PHE A 80 0.17 5.30 1.51
C PHE A 80 0.47 4.25 2.57
#